data_AF-A0A0P4WGH6-F1
#
_entry.id   AF-A0A0P4WGH6-F1
#
_cell.length_a   1.000
_cell.length_b   1.000
_cell.length_c   1.000
_cell.angle_alpha   90.00
_cell.angle_beta   90.00
_cell.angle_gamma   90.00
#
_symmetry.space_group_name_H-M   'P 1'
#
loop_
_entity.id
_entity.type
_entity.pdbx_description
1 polymer ?
#
loop_
_entity_poly.entity_id
_entity_poly.type
_entity_poly.pdbx_seq_one_letter_code
_entity_poly.pdbx_strand_id
1 'polypeptide(L)'
;MKDIQLTASNDDQYFVFEDILFQVLLCFFRDTEVLSHFEHSSASPPLAVARGNTPSPDALVAYPPCGVIPFHGFTMYAAPLSCLYEDPVPLYFTFREMYCRYWYRLHIVTSHSQGAAALALQFELLLQSCETRLWQHCCAMSIQLLPIVFKWIVRAFSGYLVPDQLFHLWDVVLAWESLEVLPVLALAIVSFRRENLMDVTSQQAAEAVLADITAISVIPLLKLALAADRGREREP
;
A
#
# COMPACT_ATOMS: atom_id res chain seq x y z
N MET A 1 19.86 -8.18 2.56
CA MET A 1 19.10 -7.00 3.04
C MET A 1 17.95 -7.54 3.89
N LYS A 2 17.90 -7.23 5.20
CA LYS A 2 17.09 -8.00 6.18
C LYS A 2 15.60 -8.10 5.83
N ASP A 3 15.03 -7.07 5.21
CA ASP A 3 13.60 -7.06 4.86
C ASP A 3 13.22 -8.14 3.84
N ILE A 4 14.06 -8.41 2.84
CA ILE A 4 13.82 -9.46 1.82
C ILE A 4 13.63 -10.82 2.50
N GLN A 5 14.54 -11.15 3.41
CA GLN A 5 14.51 -12.41 4.17
C GLN A 5 13.31 -12.53 5.10
N LEU A 6 12.77 -11.40 5.58
CA LEU A 6 11.60 -11.39 6.47
C LEU A 6 10.28 -11.36 5.70
N THR A 7 10.30 -11.09 4.40
CA THR A 7 9.11 -10.88 3.58
C THR A 7 9.13 -11.82 2.38
N ALA A 8 9.68 -11.39 1.25
CA ALA A 8 9.69 -12.14 -0.01
C ALA A 8 10.23 -13.57 0.14
N SER A 9 11.32 -13.79 0.90
CA SER A 9 11.88 -15.14 1.08
C SER A 9 10.98 -16.09 1.89
N ASN A 10 10.05 -15.55 2.70
CA ASN A 10 9.07 -16.34 3.46
C ASN A 10 7.69 -16.35 2.80
N ASP A 11 7.56 -15.79 1.60
CA ASP A 11 6.31 -15.71 0.86
C ASP A 11 6.29 -16.79 -0.22
N ASP A 12 5.24 -17.62 -0.22
CA ASP A 12 5.08 -18.74 -1.14
C ASP A 12 5.09 -18.31 -2.61
N GLN A 13 4.79 -17.03 -2.89
CA GLN A 13 4.73 -16.48 -4.25
C GLN A 13 6.05 -15.86 -4.69
N TYR A 14 6.87 -15.37 -3.76
CA TYR A 14 8.03 -14.54 -4.08
C TYR A 14 9.38 -15.12 -3.67
N PHE A 15 9.42 -16.25 -2.97
CA PHE A 15 10.67 -16.81 -2.43
C PHE A 15 11.75 -17.08 -3.50
N VAL A 16 11.36 -17.36 -4.74
CA VAL A 16 12.26 -17.62 -5.87
C VAL A 16 12.99 -16.37 -6.38
N PHE A 17 12.56 -15.17 -5.98
CA PHE A 17 13.07 -13.89 -6.50
C PHE A 17 14.04 -13.18 -5.56
N GLU A 18 14.57 -13.85 -4.54
CA GLU A 18 15.45 -13.22 -3.55
C GLU A 18 16.66 -12.51 -4.18
N ASP A 19 17.33 -13.15 -5.14
CA ASP A 19 18.55 -12.62 -5.77
C ASP A 19 18.27 -11.39 -6.65
N ILE A 20 17.18 -11.41 -7.44
CA ILE A 20 16.80 -10.28 -8.29
C ILE A 20 16.32 -9.10 -7.44
N LEU A 21 15.55 -9.38 -6.37
CA LEU A 21 15.11 -8.36 -5.43
C LEU A 21 16.28 -7.71 -4.70
N PHE A 22 17.30 -8.48 -4.33
CA PHE A 22 18.51 -7.93 -3.73
C PHE A 22 19.21 -6.94 -4.66
N GLN A 23 19.35 -7.27 -5.95
CA GLN A 23 19.96 -6.38 -6.94
C GLN A 23 19.16 -5.10 -7.12
N VAL A 24 17.85 -5.21 -7.32
CA VAL A 24 16.93 -4.08 -7.53
C VAL A 24 16.94 -3.14 -6.33
N LEU A 25 16.78 -3.68 -5.12
CA LEU A 25 16.71 -2.86 -3.91
C LEU A 25 18.06 -2.23 -3.58
N LEU A 26 19.18 -2.94 -3.80
CA LEU A 26 20.51 -2.36 -3.60
C LEU A 26 20.72 -1.13 -4.51
N CYS A 27 20.31 -1.21 -5.76
CA CYS A 27 20.33 -0.08 -6.69
C CYS A 27 19.42 1.05 -6.22
N PHE A 28 18.18 0.74 -5.85
CA PHE A 28 17.21 1.72 -5.36
C PHE A 28 17.75 2.53 -4.19
N PHE A 29 18.31 1.89 -3.16
CA PHE A 29 18.78 2.63 -1.99
C PHE A 29 19.99 3.55 -2.28
N ARG A 30 20.68 3.34 -3.41
CA ARG A 30 21.84 4.11 -3.85
C ARG A 30 21.52 5.17 -4.91
N ASP A 31 20.35 5.12 -5.54
CA ASP A 31 19.97 6.05 -6.60
C ASP A 31 19.50 7.39 -6.04
N THR A 32 20.26 8.45 -6.31
CA THR A 32 19.92 9.83 -5.90
C THR A 32 18.80 10.45 -6.72
N GLU A 33 18.49 9.92 -7.92
CA GLU A 33 17.36 10.40 -8.72
C GLU A 33 16.02 10.20 -7.99
N VAL A 34 15.96 9.21 -7.08
CA VAL A 34 14.79 8.98 -6.22
C VAL A 34 14.48 10.21 -5.36
N LEU A 35 15.45 11.06 -5.02
CA LEU A 35 15.23 12.27 -4.22
C LEU A 35 14.23 13.25 -4.85
N SER A 36 14.04 13.20 -6.17
CA SER A 36 13.08 14.04 -6.90
C SER A 36 11.63 13.91 -6.38
N HIS A 37 11.25 12.78 -5.76
CA HIS A 37 9.91 12.64 -5.18
C HIS A 37 9.67 13.61 -4.01
N PHE A 38 10.73 14.08 -3.33
CA PHE A 38 10.62 15.07 -2.26
C PHE A 38 10.21 16.45 -2.79
N GLU A 39 10.48 16.78 -4.05
CA GLU A 39 10.03 18.04 -4.67
C GLU A 39 8.50 18.15 -4.70
N HIS A 40 7.82 17.00 -4.72
CA HIS A 40 6.37 16.85 -4.78
C HIS A 40 5.78 16.45 -3.41
N SER A 41 6.52 16.68 -2.34
CA SER A 41 6.20 16.25 -0.98
C SER A 41 6.50 17.35 0.04
N SER A 42 5.79 17.33 1.16
CA SER A 42 6.14 18.16 2.33
C SER A 42 7.23 17.51 3.20
N ALA A 43 7.64 16.28 2.88
CA ALA A 43 8.71 15.58 3.58
C ALA A 43 10.09 16.07 3.11
N SER A 44 11.12 15.78 3.90
CA SER A 44 12.51 16.02 3.52
C SER A 44 13.31 14.73 3.72
N PRO A 45 14.36 14.50 2.91
CA PRO A 45 15.19 13.32 3.07
C PRO A 45 15.89 13.33 4.44
N PRO A 46 16.05 12.16 5.08
CA PRO A 46 16.88 12.03 6.26
C PRO A 46 18.33 12.40 5.92
N LEU A 47 18.94 13.23 6.76
CA LEU A 47 20.31 13.68 6.60
C LEU A 47 21.24 12.95 7.58
N ALA A 48 22.41 12.57 7.10
CA ALA A 48 23.48 12.01 7.92
C ALA A 48 24.83 12.63 7.57
N VAL A 49 25.79 12.47 8.49
CA VAL A 49 27.17 12.91 8.30
C VAL A 49 28.01 11.73 7.87
N ALA A 50 28.84 11.92 6.85
CA ALA A 50 29.78 10.89 6.42
C ALA A 50 30.71 10.48 7.56
N ARG A 51 30.98 9.17 7.69
CA ARG A 51 31.79 8.63 8.79
C ARG A 51 33.18 9.28 8.78
N GLY A 52 33.52 9.96 9.88
CA GLY A 52 34.79 10.67 10.05
C GLY A 52 34.71 12.19 9.90
N ASN A 53 33.57 12.72 9.44
CA ASN A 53 33.34 14.17 9.39
C ASN A 53 32.70 14.67 10.69
N THR A 54 32.99 15.92 11.05
CA THR A 54 32.27 16.62 12.11
C THR A 54 30.88 17.04 11.61
N PRO A 55 29.83 16.97 12.45
CA PRO A 55 28.51 17.45 12.07
C PRO A 55 28.53 18.97 11.87
N SER A 56 28.55 19.41 10.61
CA SER A 56 28.30 20.77 10.18
C SER A 56 27.18 20.78 9.13
N PRO A 57 26.47 21.90 8.93
CA PRO A 57 25.41 22.00 7.92
C PRO A 57 25.88 21.59 6.52
N ASP A 58 27.13 21.93 6.17
CA ASP A 58 27.74 21.63 4.87
C ASP A 58 28.17 20.16 4.72
N ALA A 59 28.25 19.41 5.83
CA ALA A 59 28.65 18.00 5.84
C ALA A 59 27.46 17.03 5.84
N LEU A 60 26.22 17.55 5.89
CA LEU A 60 25.00 16.76 5.87
C LEU A 60 24.65 16.34 4.44
N VAL A 61 24.45 15.03 4.25
CA VAL A 61 24.02 14.44 2.99
C VAL A 61 22.82 13.53 3.21
N ALA A 62 21.98 13.35 2.21
CA ALA A 62 20.86 12.41 2.27
C ALA A 62 21.38 10.98 2.53
N TYR A 63 20.81 10.29 3.53
CA TYR A 63 21.18 8.91 3.82
C TYR A 63 19.98 8.05 4.26
N PRO A 64 19.68 6.95 3.55
CA PRO A 64 20.38 6.42 2.36
C PRO A 64 20.39 7.42 1.18
N PRO A 65 21.27 7.23 0.16
CA PRO A 65 21.37 8.16 -0.97
C PRO A 65 20.05 8.51 -1.66
N CYS A 66 19.10 7.57 -1.72
CA CYS A 66 17.75 7.81 -2.25
C CYS A 66 16.82 8.61 -1.33
N GLY A 67 17.22 8.88 -0.08
CA GLY A 67 16.42 9.57 0.93
C GLY A 67 15.29 8.73 1.54
N VAL A 68 15.20 7.44 1.24
CA VAL A 68 14.17 6.55 1.81
C VAL A 68 14.78 5.67 2.89
N ILE A 69 14.20 5.71 4.11
CA ILE A 69 14.58 4.80 5.20
C ILE A 69 13.92 3.44 4.96
N PRO A 70 14.69 2.33 4.90
CA PRO A 70 14.11 0.99 4.80
C PRO A 70 13.17 0.69 5.98
N PHE A 71 11.99 0.16 5.69
CA PHE A 71 11.02 -0.30 6.68
C PHE A 71 10.55 -1.72 6.37
N HIS A 72 9.89 -2.35 7.33
CA HIS A 72 9.40 -3.72 7.16
C HIS A 72 8.26 -3.79 6.13
N GLY A 73 8.43 -4.62 5.10
CA GLY A 73 7.49 -4.73 3.98
C GLY A 73 7.83 -3.86 2.78
N PHE A 74 8.94 -3.10 2.81
CA PHE A 74 9.37 -2.29 1.67
C PHE A 74 9.57 -3.14 0.41
N THR A 75 10.16 -4.34 0.59
CA THR A 75 10.41 -5.30 -0.50
C THR A 75 9.14 -5.68 -1.24
N MET A 76 7.98 -5.66 -0.57
CA MET A 76 6.70 -6.04 -1.17
C MET A 76 6.22 -5.09 -2.27
N TYR A 77 6.81 -3.89 -2.40
CA TYR A 77 6.51 -3.04 -3.56
C TYR A 77 7.26 -3.43 -4.83
N ALA A 78 8.39 -4.14 -4.69
CA ALA A 78 9.18 -4.63 -5.81
C ALA A 78 8.91 -6.12 -6.09
N ALA A 79 8.62 -6.91 -5.06
CA ALA A 79 8.47 -8.36 -5.15
C ALA A 79 7.48 -8.82 -6.24
N PRO A 80 6.26 -8.26 -6.34
CA PRO A 80 5.32 -8.64 -7.39
C PRO A 80 5.89 -8.41 -8.79
N LEU A 81 6.59 -7.29 -9.02
CA LEU A 81 7.14 -6.96 -10.35
C LEU A 81 8.14 -8.01 -10.85
N SER A 82 8.76 -8.79 -9.96
CA SER A 82 9.63 -9.91 -10.32
C SER A 82 8.88 -11.02 -11.07
N CYS A 83 7.56 -11.10 -10.96
CA CYS A 83 6.72 -12.00 -11.75
C CYS A 83 6.57 -11.53 -13.21
N LEU A 84 6.84 -10.25 -13.51
CA LEU A 84 6.73 -9.66 -14.86
C LEU A 84 8.09 -9.52 -15.55
N TYR A 85 9.15 -9.37 -14.78
CA TYR A 85 10.48 -9.07 -15.29
C TYR A 85 11.50 -10.11 -14.83
N GLU A 86 12.14 -10.75 -15.79
CA GLU A 86 13.29 -11.64 -15.54
C GLU A 86 14.61 -10.87 -15.38
N ASP A 87 14.74 -9.71 -16.04
CA ASP A 87 15.94 -8.87 -15.96
C ASP A 87 15.80 -7.80 -14.87
N PRO A 88 16.82 -7.60 -14.01
CA PRO A 88 16.76 -6.64 -12.91
C PRO A 88 16.69 -5.18 -13.39
N VAL A 89 17.16 -4.85 -14.59
CA VAL A 89 17.20 -3.46 -15.08
C VAL A 89 15.81 -2.89 -15.37
N PRO A 90 14.95 -3.50 -16.22
CA PRO A 90 13.60 -2.99 -16.44
C PRO A 90 12.72 -3.11 -15.19
N LEU A 91 12.94 -4.14 -14.36
CA LEU A 91 12.29 -4.25 -13.06
C LEU A 91 12.61 -3.03 -12.19
N TYR A 92 13.90 -2.70 -12.07
CA TYR A 92 14.37 -1.55 -11.30
C TYR A 92 13.72 -0.24 -11.75
N PHE A 93 13.77 0.07 -13.05
CA PHE A 93 13.22 1.32 -13.56
C PHE A 93 11.69 1.38 -13.40
N THR A 94 10.99 0.27 -13.59
CA THR A 94 9.54 0.18 -13.35
C THR A 94 9.23 0.43 -11.88
N PHE A 95 9.92 -0.27 -10.97
CA PHE A 95 9.75 -0.11 -9.53
C PHE A 95 10.02 1.34 -9.08
N ARG A 96 11.13 1.93 -9.56
CA ARG A 96 11.51 3.31 -9.24
C ARG A 96 10.42 4.30 -9.63
N GLU A 97 9.89 4.19 -10.85
CA GLU A 97 8.81 5.04 -11.34
C GLU A 97 7.53 4.87 -10.51
N MET A 98 7.11 3.63 -10.24
CA MET A 98 5.93 3.39 -9.41
C MET A 98 6.10 3.93 -7.99
N TYR A 99 7.28 3.78 -7.40
CA TYR A 99 7.57 4.28 -6.08
C TYR A 99 7.52 5.81 -6.02
N CYS A 100 8.22 6.49 -6.93
CA CYS A 100 8.33 7.95 -6.94
C CYS A 100 7.01 8.65 -7.30
N ARG A 101 6.11 7.98 -8.03
CA ARG A 101 4.79 8.54 -8.37
C ARG A 101 3.74 8.26 -7.29
N TYR A 102 3.72 7.03 -6.77
CA TYR A 102 2.62 6.53 -5.95
C TYR A 102 3.07 6.06 -4.56
N TRP A 103 3.93 5.05 -4.46
CA TRP A 103 4.13 4.30 -3.21
C TRP A 103 4.76 5.11 -2.08
N TYR A 104 5.60 6.11 -2.40
CA TYR A 104 6.19 6.96 -1.36
C TYR A 104 5.12 7.63 -0.48
N ARG A 105 3.95 8.00 -1.06
CA ARG A 105 2.83 8.67 -0.37
C ARG A 105 2.20 7.83 0.73
N LEU A 106 2.37 6.50 0.66
CA LEU A 106 1.82 5.56 1.62
C LEU A 106 2.66 5.45 2.91
N HIS A 107 3.85 6.05 2.94
CA HIS A 107 4.81 5.90 4.04
C HIS A 107 5.39 7.20 4.57
N ILE A 108 4.97 8.32 4.00
CA ILE A 108 5.33 9.65 4.49
C ILE A 108 4.14 10.28 5.21
N VAL A 109 4.44 11.13 6.18
CA VAL A 109 3.43 12.05 6.73
C VAL A 109 3.29 13.20 5.73
N THR A 110 2.09 13.34 5.16
CA THR A 110 1.80 14.35 4.15
C THR A 110 0.35 14.82 4.25
N SER A 111 0.09 16.06 3.86
CA SER A 111 -1.25 16.64 3.71
C SER A 111 -1.87 16.35 2.33
N HIS A 112 -1.16 15.65 1.45
CA HIS A 112 -1.66 15.31 0.12
C HIS A 112 -2.91 14.41 0.19
N SER A 113 -3.90 14.64 -0.68
CA SER A 113 -5.17 13.90 -0.71
C SER A 113 -5.00 12.39 -0.93
N GLN A 114 -3.94 12.00 -1.62
CA GLN A 114 -3.56 10.60 -1.83
C GLN A 114 -2.53 10.06 -0.81
N GLY A 115 -2.28 10.75 0.29
CA GLY A 115 -1.42 10.27 1.37
C GLY A 115 -2.11 9.23 2.25
N ALA A 116 -1.33 8.39 2.96
CA ALA A 116 -1.88 7.31 3.80
C ALA A 116 -2.99 7.76 4.76
N ALA A 117 -2.82 8.90 5.43
CA ALA A 117 -3.81 9.44 6.36
C ALA A 117 -5.10 9.90 5.65
N ALA A 118 -4.98 10.50 4.47
CA ALA A 118 -6.14 10.94 3.68
C ALA A 118 -6.90 9.73 3.10
N LEU A 119 -6.19 8.69 2.64
CA LEU A 119 -6.80 7.44 2.19
C LEU A 119 -7.49 6.67 3.33
N ALA A 120 -6.91 6.69 4.54
CA ALA A 120 -7.54 6.14 5.74
C ALA A 120 -8.85 6.86 6.06
N LEU A 121 -8.85 8.20 6.03
CA LEU A 121 -10.06 9.00 6.21
C LEU A 121 -11.11 8.71 5.13
N GLN A 122 -10.67 8.61 3.87
CA GLN A 122 -11.56 8.26 2.75
C GLN A 122 -12.23 6.91 2.97
N PHE A 123 -11.49 5.89 3.43
CA PHE A 123 -12.08 4.61 3.81
C PHE A 123 -13.15 4.76 4.90
N GLU A 124 -12.89 5.52 5.97
CA GLU A 124 -13.87 5.70 7.04
C GLU A 124 -15.13 6.42 6.57
N LEU A 125 -14.99 7.46 5.75
CA LEU A 125 -16.11 8.19 5.17
C LEU A 125 -16.94 7.30 4.24
N LEU A 126 -16.27 6.49 3.41
CA LEU A 126 -16.90 5.51 2.55
C LEU A 126 -17.63 4.43 3.37
N LEU A 127 -17.05 3.94 4.47
CA LEU A 127 -17.69 2.98 5.36
C LEU A 127 -18.95 3.56 6.00
N GLN A 128 -18.88 4.80 6.52
CA GLN A 128 -20.01 5.48 7.15
C GLN A 128 -21.16 5.75 6.19
N SER A 129 -20.84 6.20 4.97
CA SER A 129 -21.83 6.54 3.94
C SER A 129 -22.38 5.31 3.22
N CYS A 130 -21.56 4.29 2.98
CA CYS A 130 -21.94 3.13 2.18
C CYS A 130 -22.41 1.92 2.98
N GLU A 131 -21.92 1.73 4.20
CA GLU A 131 -22.24 0.57 5.03
C GLU A 131 -22.62 1.05 6.44
N THR A 132 -23.51 2.05 6.52
CA THR A 132 -23.89 2.72 7.78
C THR A 132 -24.31 1.75 8.87
N ARG A 133 -25.06 0.69 8.53
CA ARG A 133 -25.49 -0.33 9.51
C ARG A 133 -24.31 -1.12 10.08
N LEU A 134 -23.38 -1.52 9.23
CA LEU A 134 -22.15 -2.20 9.65
C LEU A 134 -21.28 -1.27 10.50
N TRP A 135 -21.13 -0.01 10.09
CA TRP A 135 -20.41 0.99 10.86
C TRP A 135 -21.00 1.16 12.26
N GLN A 136 -22.32 1.32 12.38
CA GLN A 136 -23.03 1.41 13.66
C GLN A 136 -22.83 0.18 14.53
N HIS A 137 -22.92 -1.02 13.93
CA HIS A 137 -22.67 -2.29 14.62
C HIS A 137 -21.24 -2.35 15.17
N CYS A 138 -20.24 -2.04 14.34
CA CYS A 138 -18.84 -2.00 14.77
C CYS A 138 -18.64 -0.99 15.92
N CYS A 139 -19.22 0.20 15.83
CA CYS A 139 -19.16 1.19 16.92
C CYS A 139 -19.78 0.66 18.22
N ALA A 140 -20.94 0.03 18.15
CA ALA A 140 -21.61 -0.55 19.33
C ALA A 140 -20.77 -1.65 19.99
N MET A 141 -20.08 -2.46 19.19
CA MET A 141 -19.22 -3.56 19.65
C MET A 141 -17.76 -3.14 19.91
N SER A 142 -17.43 -1.85 19.80
CA SER A 142 -16.05 -1.33 19.90
C SER A 142 -15.05 -1.97 18.93
N ILE A 143 -15.51 -2.35 17.74
CA ILE A 143 -14.71 -2.92 16.65
C ILE A 143 -14.18 -1.79 15.77
N GLN A 144 -12.88 -1.82 15.48
CA GLN A 144 -12.20 -0.88 14.61
C GLN A 144 -11.74 -1.59 13.33
N LEU A 145 -12.38 -1.26 12.20
CA LEU A 145 -12.03 -1.81 10.90
C LEU A 145 -10.80 -1.12 10.27
N LEU A 146 -10.60 0.17 10.55
CA LEU A 146 -9.50 0.95 9.96
C LEU A 146 -8.12 0.31 10.22
N PRO A 147 -7.73 -0.10 11.45
CA PRO A 147 -6.43 -0.72 11.70
C PRO A 147 -6.19 -2.03 10.93
N ILE A 148 -7.25 -2.72 10.53
CA ILE A 148 -7.18 -3.95 9.72
C ILE A 148 -6.87 -3.56 8.28
N VAL A 149 -7.74 -2.75 7.67
CA VAL A 149 -7.64 -2.40 6.24
C VAL A 149 -6.48 -1.47 5.94
N PHE A 150 -6.04 -0.67 6.92
CA PHE A 150 -4.91 0.24 6.76
C PHE A 150 -3.63 -0.52 6.40
N LYS A 151 -3.46 -1.75 6.91
CA LYS A 151 -2.33 -2.62 6.55
C LYS A 151 -2.34 -2.98 5.06
N TRP A 152 -3.52 -3.14 4.46
CA TRP A 152 -3.67 -3.37 3.02
C TRP A 152 -3.34 -2.11 2.23
N ILE A 153 -3.93 -0.97 2.63
CA ILE A 153 -3.74 0.32 1.95
C ILE A 153 -2.26 0.71 1.92
N VAL A 154 -1.58 0.68 3.07
CA VAL A 154 -0.16 1.05 3.17
C VAL A 154 0.80 0.00 2.61
N ARG A 155 0.30 -1.09 2.01
CA ARG A 155 1.10 -2.02 1.19
C ARG A 155 0.61 -2.08 -0.24
N ALA A 156 -0.32 -1.21 -0.62
CA ALA A 156 -1.04 -1.26 -1.89
C ALA A 156 -1.55 -2.68 -2.23
N PHE A 157 -2.02 -3.41 -1.20
CA PHE A 157 -2.45 -4.82 -1.22
C PHE A 157 -1.38 -5.88 -1.52
N SER A 158 -0.11 -5.50 -1.65
CA SER A 158 0.97 -6.46 -1.84
C SER A 158 1.19 -7.33 -0.59
N GLY A 159 1.31 -8.63 -0.81
CA GLY A 159 1.35 -9.66 0.25
C GLY A 159 -0.02 -10.02 0.83
N TYR A 160 -1.11 -9.47 0.29
CA TYR A 160 -2.48 -9.86 0.66
C TYR A 160 -3.26 -10.43 -0.51
N LEU A 161 -3.03 -9.90 -1.72
CA LEU A 161 -3.58 -10.43 -2.97
C LEU A 161 -2.52 -11.26 -3.69
N VAL A 162 -2.99 -12.28 -4.41
CA VAL A 162 -2.15 -13.02 -5.37
C VAL A 162 -1.72 -12.10 -6.54
N PRO A 163 -0.56 -12.34 -7.19
CA PRO A 163 0.03 -11.42 -8.16
C PRO A 163 -0.94 -10.99 -9.26
N ASP A 164 -1.67 -11.95 -9.85
CA ASP A 164 -2.64 -11.66 -10.91
C ASP A 164 -3.71 -10.65 -10.48
N GLN A 165 -4.24 -10.80 -9.27
CA GLN A 165 -5.26 -9.89 -8.73
C GLN A 165 -4.66 -8.56 -8.29
N LEU A 166 -3.44 -8.59 -7.75
CA LEU A 166 -2.69 -7.39 -7.39
C LEU A 166 -2.38 -6.53 -8.61
N PHE A 167 -1.97 -7.14 -9.72
CA PHE A 167 -1.69 -6.41 -10.96
C PHE A 167 -2.94 -5.78 -11.55
N HIS A 168 -4.10 -6.43 -11.45
CA HIS A 168 -5.35 -5.76 -11.81
C HIS A 168 -5.63 -4.50 -10.98
N LEU A 169 -5.31 -4.51 -9.69
CA LEU A 169 -5.43 -3.30 -8.87
C LEU A 169 -4.44 -2.23 -9.31
N TRP A 170 -3.18 -2.60 -9.53
CA TRP A 170 -2.12 -1.67 -9.93
C TRP A 170 -2.36 -1.10 -11.33
N ASP A 171 -2.90 -1.88 -12.26
CA ASP A 171 -3.35 -1.39 -13.57
C ASP A 171 -4.43 -0.30 -13.41
N VAL A 172 -5.36 -0.46 -12.45
CA VAL A 172 -6.36 0.57 -12.16
C VAL A 172 -5.73 1.81 -11.52
N VAL A 173 -4.77 1.65 -10.61
CA VAL A 173 -3.99 2.78 -10.06
C VAL A 173 -3.30 3.56 -11.20
N LEU A 174 -2.67 2.86 -12.13
CA LEU A 174 -1.98 3.47 -13.27
C LEU A 174 -2.97 4.12 -14.24
N ALA A 175 -4.07 3.45 -14.57
CA ALA A 175 -5.07 3.95 -15.52
C ALA A 175 -5.80 5.21 -15.02
N TRP A 176 -6.00 5.33 -13.70
CA TRP A 176 -6.65 6.49 -13.07
C TRP A 176 -5.66 7.49 -12.47
N GLU A 177 -4.37 7.16 -12.49
CA GLU A 177 -3.29 7.93 -11.83
C GLU A 177 -3.63 8.28 -10.37
N SER A 178 -4.26 7.35 -9.64
CA SER A 178 -4.81 7.63 -8.32
C SER A 178 -4.72 6.45 -7.34
N LEU A 179 -4.31 6.74 -6.12
CA LEU A 179 -4.32 5.81 -4.99
C LEU A 179 -5.69 5.69 -4.31
N GLU A 180 -6.67 6.50 -4.68
CA GLU A 180 -8.03 6.46 -4.09
C GLU A 180 -8.77 5.14 -4.39
N VAL A 181 -8.32 4.39 -5.39
CA VAL A 181 -8.83 3.03 -5.63
C VAL A 181 -8.52 2.06 -4.48
N LEU A 182 -7.46 2.30 -3.69
CA LEU A 182 -7.08 1.45 -2.57
C LEU A 182 -8.16 1.41 -1.46
N PRO A 183 -8.62 2.55 -0.90
CA PRO A 183 -9.72 2.54 0.07
C PRO A 183 -11.05 2.09 -0.55
N VAL A 184 -11.29 2.31 -1.85
CA VAL A 184 -12.49 1.79 -2.54
C VAL A 184 -12.49 0.27 -2.57
N LEU A 185 -11.37 -0.38 -2.93
CA LEU A 185 -11.25 -1.83 -2.88
C LEU A 185 -11.39 -2.33 -1.44
N ALA A 186 -10.75 -1.68 -0.47
CA ALA A 186 -10.86 -2.05 0.94
C ALA A 186 -12.32 -2.03 1.42
N LEU A 187 -13.09 -0.99 1.08
CA LEU A 187 -14.53 -0.95 1.35
C LEU A 187 -15.25 -2.09 0.63
N ALA A 188 -14.99 -2.32 -0.65
CA ALA A 188 -15.65 -3.37 -1.43
C ALA A 188 -15.48 -4.75 -0.79
N ILE A 189 -14.28 -5.04 -0.26
CA ILE A 189 -13.98 -6.28 0.47
C ILE A 189 -14.77 -6.35 1.78
N VAL A 190 -14.81 -5.27 2.55
CA VAL A 190 -15.59 -5.18 3.80
C VAL A 190 -17.08 -5.39 3.51
N SER A 191 -17.63 -4.70 2.51
CA SER A 191 -19.01 -4.87 2.03
C SER A 191 -19.30 -6.30 1.58
N PHE A 192 -18.36 -6.93 0.88
CA PHE A 192 -18.51 -8.32 0.44
C PHE A 192 -18.57 -9.30 1.62
N ARG A 193 -17.89 -9.00 2.73
CA ARG A 193 -17.90 -9.79 3.97
C ARG A 193 -18.92 -9.32 5.00
N ARG A 194 -19.82 -8.38 4.64
CA ARG A 194 -20.68 -7.68 5.61
C ARG A 194 -21.55 -8.60 6.47
N GLU A 195 -22.10 -9.67 5.91
CA GLU A 195 -23.00 -10.57 6.65
C GLU A 195 -22.23 -11.24 7.79
N ASN A 196 -21.05 -11.79 7.49
CA ASN A 196 -20.16 -12.34 8.50
C ASN A 196 -19.72 -11.28 9.53
N LEU A 197 -19.49 -10.04 9.10
CA LEU A 197 -19.10 -8.95 9.99
C LEU A 197 -20.23 -8.44 10.89
N MET A 198 -21.49 -8.59 10.49
CA MET A 198 -22.64 -8.25 11.34
C MET A 198 -22.82 -9.25 12.49
N ASP A 199 -22.28 -10.46 12.34
CA ASP A 199 -22.35 -11.51 13.37
C ASP A 199 -21.18 -11.44 14.37
N VAL A 200 -20.12 -10.68 14.09
CA VAL A 200 -18.98 -10.55 15.01
C VAL A 200 -19.26 -9.56 16.15
N THR A 201 -18.79 -9.91 17.34
CA THR A 201 -18.95 -9.08 18.56
C THR A 201 -17.61 -8.71 19.20
N SER A 202 -16.49 -9.00 18.54
CA SER A 202 -15.14 -8.70 19.03
C SER A 202 -14.19 -8.32 17.89
N GLN A 203 -13.16 -7.54 18.23
CA GLN A 203 -12.11 -7.13 17.29
C GLN A 203 -11.40 -8.33 16.66
N GLN A 204 -11.09 -9.35 17.46
CA GLN A 204 -10.38 -10.54 16.99
C GLN A 204 -11.21 -11.34 15.97
N ALA A 205 -12.53 -11.40 16.15
CA ALA A 205 -13.41 -12.07 15.19
C ALA A 205 -13.50 -11.27 13.87
N ALA A 206 -13.55 -9.94 13.94
CA ALA A 206 -13.49 -9.10 12.73
C ALA A 206 -12.18 -9.29 11.97
N GLU A 207 -11.05 -9.33 12.69
CA GLU A 207 -9.73 -9.63 12.13
C GLU A 207 -9.70 -11.00 11.46
N ALA A 208 -10.28 -12.04 12.08
CA ALA A 208 -10.34 -13.37 11.51
C ALA A 208 -11.18 -13.43 10.22
N VAL A 209 -12.32 -12.74 10.17
CA VAL A 209 -13.17 -12.66 8.97
C VAL A 209 -12.44 -11.98 7.80
N LEU A 210 -11.55 -11.03 8.10
CA LEU A 210 -10.81 -10.25 7.12
C LEU A 210 -9.35 -10.70 6.93
N ALA A 211 -8.90 -11.76 7.61
CA ALA A 211 -7.50 -12.17 7.60
C ALA A 211 -7.03 -12.64 6.22
N ASP A 212 -7.88 -13.40 5.52
CA ASP A 212 -7.55 -13.96 4.21
C ASP A 212 -8.41 -13.33 3.12
N ILE A 213 -7.72 -12.59 2.25
CA ILE A 213 -8.28 -11.94 1.07
C ILE A 213 -7.64 -12.45 -0.23
N THR A 214 -6.88 -13.54 -0.19
CA THR A 214 -6.15 -14.07 -1.34
C THR A 214 -7.07 -14.52 -2.49
N ALA A 215 -8.26 -15.04 -2.15
CA ALA A 215 -9.25 -15.51 -3.12
C ALA A 215 -10.10 -14.39 -3.75
N ILE A 216 -9.81 -13.12 -3.48
CA ILE A 216 -10.63 -12.00 -3.94
C ILE A 216 -10.37 -11.69 -5.41
N SER A 217 -11.45 -11.57 -6.18
CA SER A 217 -11.41 -11.04 -7.54
C SER A 217 -11.56 -9.52 -7.54
N VAL A 218 -10.47 -8.80 -7.84
CA VAL A 218 -10.39 -7.33 -7.72
C VAL A 218 -11.34 -6.62 -8.67
N ILE A 219 -11.29 -6.94 -9.97
CA ILE A 219 -12.08 -6.22 -10.98
C ILE A 219 -13.60 -6.35 -10.74
N PRO A 220 -14.16 -7.55 -10.46
CA PRO A 220 -15.57 -7.67 -10.09
C PRO A 220 -15.96 -6.84 -8.87
N LEU A 221 -15.17 -6.86 -7.79
CA LEU A 221 -15.47 -6.10 -6.58
C LEU A 221 -15.44 -4.59 -6.81
N LEU A 222 -14.42 -4.09 -7.52
CA LEU A 222 -14.35 -2.66 -7.88
C LEU A 222 -15.56 -2.24 -8.72
N LYS A 223 -15.96 -3.06 -9.71
CA LYS A 223 -17.15 -2.78 -10.52
C LYS A 223 -18.41 -2.71 -9.67
N LEU A 224 -18.59 -3.62 -8.71
CA LEU A 224 -19.73 -3.61 -7.80
C LEU A 224 -19.75 -2.37 -6.92
N ALA A 225 -18.61 -1.99 -6.33
CA ALA A 225 -18.50 -0.81 -5.48
C ALA A 225 -18.83 0.49 -6.26
N LEU A 226 -18.27 0.64 -7.47
CA LEU A 226 -18.51 1.81 -8.31
C LEU A 226 -19.93 1.85 -8.92
N ALA A 227 -20.56 0.70 -9.11
CA ALA A 227 -21.94 0.63 -9.60
C ALA A 227 -22.96 0.93 -8.50
N ALA A 228 -22.70 0.52 -7.25
CA ALA A 228 -23.57 0.78 -6.11
C ALA A 228 -23.73 2.28 -5.82
N ASP A 229 -22.68 3.07 -6.08
CA ASP A 229 -22.71 4.53 -5.97
C ASP A 229 -23.73 5.17 -6.94
N ARG A 230 -23.74 4.70 -8.21
CA ARG A 230 -24.67 5.18 -9.25
C ARG A 230 -26.14 4.81 -8.98
N GLY A 231 -26.39 3.80 -8.15
CA GLY A 231 -27.73 3.43 -7.71
C GLY A 231 -28.31 4.38 -6.67
N ARG A 232 -27.46 5.03 -5.86
CA ARG A 232 -27.87 5.90 -4.75
C ARG A 232 -28.19 7.33 -5.17
N GLU A 233 -27.61 7.82 -6.26
CA GLU A 233 -28.01 9.10 -6.88
C GLU A 233 -29.43 9.06 -7.50
N ARG A 234 -30.09 7.89 -7.52
CA ARG A 234 -31.40 7.68 -8.15
C ARG A 234 -32.55 7.44 -7.17
N GLU A 235 -32.32 7.48 -5.87
CA GLU A 235 -33.42 7.47 -4.88
C GLU A 235 -33.79 8.92 -4.51
N PRO A 236 -35.02 9.37 -4.83
CA PRO A 236 -35.50 10.74 -4.57
C PRO A 236 -35.81 11.01 -3.10
#